data_AF-A0AAU4IAT0-F1
#
_entry.id   AF-A0AAU4IAT0-F1
#
_cell.length_a   1.000
_cell.length_b   1.000
_cell.length_c   1.000
_cell.angle_alpha   90.00
_cell.angle_beta   90.00
_cell.angle_gamma   90.00
#
_symmetry.space_group_name_H-M   'P 1'
#
loop_
_entity.id
_entity.type
_entity.pdbx_description
1 polymer ?
#
loop_
_entity_poly.entity_id
_entity_poly.type
_entity_poly.pdbx_seq_one_letter_code
_entity_poly.pdbx_strand_id
1 'polypeptide(L)'
;MRRITRIATVGIASAALALSATACGGKKSSDSSSSSSSPEKSAAIAYDIGGRGDQSFNDAAYAGLSKAEKDLKIKGAEAEPTDGEGEADKVQRLTELARKGNNPVIGVGFAYAPAIKKVAEKFPDTTFGIIDDTSVTAKNIANLVFNEEQGSYLAGVAAAKASKTGTVGFIGGVEVPLIKKFEAGFAQGVKDTNPNAKVLTQYLTQPPNFDGFAKPDLGKAAAEGQLDKGADVIYSAAGLAGSGAIEAASAKGKWSIGVDSDQYNQAGLAKYKDFILTSVTKDVADSVYNLIKSVQDGKPESGEVRYGLDKDGVGLADSNPKYKEMTDVVAAVEKAKADIIAKKIEVKTAP
;
A
#
# COMPACT_ATOMS: atom_id res chain seq x y z
N MET A 1 -45.22 -61.03 -28.50
CA MET A 1 -45.16 -59.63 -28.04
C MET A 1 -45.09 -59.61 -26.52
N ARG A 2 -44.18 -58.78 -25.95
CA ARG A 2 -44.02 -58.41 -24.51
C ARG A 2 -43.85 -59.54 -23.46
N ARG A 3 -43.17 -59.19 -22.36
CA ARG A 3 -42.58 -60.11 -21.36
C ARG A 3 -43.45 -60.29 -20.10
N ILE A 4 -43.14 -61.36 -19.36
CA ILE A 4 -43.58 -61.76 -18.01
C ILE A 4 -42.35 -61.57 -17.06
N THR A 5 -42.40 -61.52 -15.71
CA THR A 5 -43.42 -61.97 -14.75
C THR A 5 -43.44 -61.15 -13.42
N ARG A 6 -44.60 -61.23 -12.74
CA ARG A 6 -44.89 -61.24 -11.27
C ARG A 6 -43.70 -61.23 -10.27
N ILE A 7 -43.61 -60.33 -9.27
CA ILE A 7 -44.38 -60.09 -8.00
C ILE A 7 -43.77 -60.79 -6.75
N ALA A 8 -43.42 -59.98 -5.72
CA ALA A 8 -43.40 -60.18 -4.23
C ALA A 8 -42.80 -61.48 -3.60
N THR A 9 -42.39 -61.57 -2.32
CA THR A 9 -42.92 -60.95 -1.06
C THR A 9 -41.88 -60.93 0.09
N VAL A 10 -42.24 -60.27 1.19
CA VAL A 10 -41.53 -59.94 2.45
C VAL A 10 -41.18 -61.14 3.38
N GLY A 11 -40.17 -60.97 4.24
CA GLY A 11 -39.99 -61.75 5.48
C GLY A 11 -39.11 -61.04 6.54
N ILE A 12 -39.57 -60.99 7.81
CA ILE A 12 -38.88 -60.38 8.97
C ILE A 12 -38.90 -61.37 10.15
N ALA A 13 -37.76 -61.58 10.82
CA ALA A 13 -37.56 -62.03 12.22
C ALA A 13 -36.06 -62.39 12.41
N SER A 14 -35.42 -62.45 13.57
CA SER A 14 -35.52 -61.90 14.94
C SER A 14 -34.37 -62.55 15.73
N ALA A 15 -33.81 -61.84 16.71
CA ALA A 15 -32.53 -62.10 17.41
C ALA A 15 -32.32 -63.46 18.12
N ALA A 16 -31.04 -63.83 18.33
CA ALA A 16 -30.53 -64.48 19.55
C ALA A 16 -29.00 -64.28 19.71
N LEU A 17 -28.52 -64.05 20.95
CA LEU A 17 -27.10 -64.00 21.32
C LEU A 17 -26.59 -65.38 21.79
N ALA A 18 -25.31 -65.69 21.54
CA ALA A 18 -24.51 -66.61 22.35
C ALA A 18 -23.02 -66.21 22.31
N LEU A 19 -22.25 -66.60 23.35
CA LEU A 19 -20.98 -65.98 23.76
C LEU A 19 -19.74 -66.88 23.58
N SER A 20 -18.58 -66.21 23.48
CA SER A 20 -17.22 -66.65 23.88
C SER A 20 -16.43 -67.65 23.01
N ALA A 21 -15.23 -67.23 22.58
CA ALA A 21 -13.91 -67.86 22.84
C ALA A 21 -12.86 -67.55 21.74
N THR A 22 -11.98 -66.59 22.04
CA THR A 22 -10.56 -66.46 21.62
C THR A 22 -10.02 -67.28 20.44
N ALA A 23 -9.59 -66.58 19.38
CA ALA A 23 -8.43 -66.97 18.56
C ALA A 23 -7.61 -65.72 18.19
N CYS A 24 -6.31 -65.71 18.52
CA CYS A 24 -5.41 -64.61 18.21
C CYS A 24 -5.09 -64.59 16.69
N GLY A 25 -5.30 -63.44 16.04
CA GLY A 25 -4.94 -63.23 14.64
C GLY A 25 -4.76 -61.74 14.38
N GLY A 26 -3.52 -61.29 14.20
CA GLY A 26 -3.18 -59.87 14.16
C GLY A 26 -3.86 -59.11 13.02
N LYS A 27 -4.47 -57.96 13.34
CA LYS A 27 -4.94 -56.99 12.36
C LYS A 27 -4.54 -55.59 12.83
N LYS A 28 -3.87 -54.85 11.95
CA LYS A 28 -3.50 -53.44 12.17
C LYS A 28 -4.77 -52.67 12.55
N SER A 29 -4.75 -51.96 13.68
CA SER A 29 -5.70 -50.86 13.88
C SER A 29 -5.50 -49.87 12.75
N SER A 30 -6.56 -49.58 12.02
CA SER A 30 -6.60 -48.41 11.14
C SER A 30 -6.83 -47.20 12.04
N ASP A 31 -5.74 -46.55 12.45
CA ASP A 31 -5.85 -45.16 12.90
C ASP A 31 -6.42 -44.35 11.74
N SER A 32 -7.70 -44.01 11.84
CA SER A 32 -8.29 -42.98 11.02
C SER A 32 -7.76 -41.64 11.52
N SER A 33 -6.52 -41.32 11.14
CA SER A 33 -5.95 -39.99 11.31
C SER A 33 -6.80 -39.03 10.49
N SER A 34 -7.82 -38.44 11.11
CA SER A 34 -8.44 -37.24 10.59
C SER A 34 -7.35 -36.18 10.57
N SER A 35 -6.73 -36.00 9.40
CA SER A 35 -5.84 -34.89 9.15
C SER A 35 -6.69 -33.63 9.23
N SER A 36 -6.79 -33.06 10.44
CA SER A 36 -7.24 -31.70 10.64
C SER A 36 -6.20 -30.82 9.96
N SER A 37 -6.37 -30.58 8.66
CA SER A 37 -5.65 -29.54 7.95
C SER A 37 -5.87 -28.26 8.76
N SER A 38 -4.82 -27.78 9.41
CA SER A 38 -4.87 -26.47 10.07
C SER A 38 -5.38 -25.47 9.03
N PRO A 39 -6.27 -24.53 9.40
CA PRO A 39 -6.82 -23.57 8.45
C PRO A 39 -5.69 -22.94 7.63
N GLU A 40 -5.85 -22.91 6.31
CA GLU A 40 -4.84 -22.34 5.41
C GLU A 40 -4.59 -20.89 5.81
N LYS A 41 -3.38 -20.61 6.32
CA LYS A 41 -2.98 -19.27 6.78
C LYS A 41 -3.12 -18.32 5.60
N SER A 42 -3.93 -17.28 5.75
CA SER A 42 -4.23 -16.34 4.67
C SER A 42 -4.28 -14.90 5.18
N ALA A 43 -4.00 -13.95 4.31
CA ALA A 43 -4.05 -12.52 4.58
C ALA A 43 -4.63 -11.79 3.37
N ALA A 44 -5.29 -10.67 3.61
CA ALA A 44 -5.93 -9.91 2.53
C ALA A 44 -5.57 -8.43 2.55
N ILE A 45 -5.46 -7.84 1.37
CA ILE A 45 -5.46 -6.39 1.15
C ILE A 45 -6.72 -5.96 0.39
N ALA A 46 -7.17 -4.75 0.64
CA ALA A 46 -8.29 -4.12 -0.05
C ALA A 46 -7.89 -2.69 -0.43
N TYR A 47 -7.96 -2.34 -1.72
CA TYR A 47 -7.60 -1.00 -2.22
C TYR A 47 -8.77 -0.03 -2.08
N ASP A 48 -8.51 1.25 -1.75
CA ASP A 48 -9.59 2.23 -1.53
C ASP A 48 -9.97 3.00 -2.81
N ILE A 49 -8.99 3.25 -3.67
CA ILE A 49 -9.09 3.96 -4.95
C ILE A 49 -8.20 3.24 -5.97
N GLY A 50 -8.79 2.89 -7.12
CA GLY A 50 -8.10 2.11 -8.15
C GLY A 50 -7.62 0.75 -7.63
N GLY A 51 -6.61 0.18 -8.28
CA GLY A 51 -6.07 -1.12 -7.92
C GLY A 51 -4.61 -1.22 -8.32
N ARG A 52 -4.18 -2.41 -8.74
CA ARG A 52 -2.82 -2.63 -9.22
C ARG A 52 -2.55 -1.93 -10.55
N GLY A 53 -1.27 -1.70 -10.85
CA GLY A 53 -0.81 -0.96 -12.02
C GLY A 53 -0.69 0.55 -11.80
N ASP A 54 -0.87 1.04 -10.58
CA ASP A 54 -0.66 2.46 -10.22
C ASP A 54 0.82 2.88 -10.23
N GLN A 55 1.73 1.90 -10.25
CA GLN A 55 3.18 2.07 -10.20
C GLN A 55 3.66 2.83 -8.96
N SER A 56 2.86 2.82 -7.87
CA SER A 56 3.00 3.74 -6.75
C SER A 56 2.65 3.06 -5.42
N PHE A 57 1.44 3.27 -4.91
CA PHE A 57 0.99 2.94 -3.56
C PHE A 57 0.34 1.55 -3.48
N ASN A 58 -0.59 1.27 -4.40
CA ASN A 58 -1.29 -0.01 -4.47
C ASN A 58 -0.33 -1.14 -4.90
N ASP A 59 0.53 -0.89 -5.90
CA ASP A 59 1.55 -1.86 -6.31
C ASP A 59 2.57 -2.13 -5.19
N ALA A 60 2.87 -1.15 -4.32
CA ALA A 60 3.71 -1.36 -3.14
C ALA A 60 3.02 -2.22 -2.06
N ALA A 61 1.73 -1.98 -1.78
CA ALA A 61 0.95 -2.83 -0.88
C ALA A 61 0.86 -4.28 -1.38
N TYR A 62 0.66 -4.47 -2.69
CA TYR A 62 0.72 -5.79 -3.32
C TYR A 62 2.10 -6.44 -3.21
N ALA A 63 3.18 -5.67 -3.39
CA ALA A 63 4.54 -6.19 -3.24
C ALA A 63 4.78 -6.75 -1.82
N GLY A 64 4.29 -6.05 -0.79
CA GLY A 64 4.31 -6.53 0.60
C GLY A 64 3.54 -7.83 0.81
N LEU A 65 2.31 -7.92 0.28
CA LEU A 65 1.50 -9.14 0.32
C LEU A 65 2.20 -10.30 -0.41
N SER A 66 2.66 -10.08 -1.64
CA SER A 66 3.32 -11.11 -2.45
C SER A 66 4.66 -11.57 -1.86
N LYS A 67 5.35 -10.70 -1.10
CA LYS A 67 6.51 -11.07 -0.30
C LYS A 67 6.09 -11.98 0.88
N ALA A 68 5.01 -11.63 1.57
CA ALA A 68 4.48 -12.44 2.68
C ALA A 68 4.03 -13.85 2.22
N GLU A 69 3.39 -13.97 1.05
CA GLU A 69 3.05 -15.28 0.46
C GLU A 69 4.29 -16.17 0.28
N LYS A 70 5.35 -15.59 -0.30
CA LYS A 70 6.61 -16.31 -0.61
C LYS A 70 7.37 -16.70 0.65
N ASP A 71 7.52 -15.77 1.60
CA ASP A 71 8.39 -15.97 2.76
C ASP A 71 7.67 -16.76 3.87
N LEU A 72 6.41 -16.42 4.16
CA LEU A 72 5.64 -16.93 5.30
C LEU A 72 4.74 -18.13 4.96
N LYS A 73 4.67 -18.51 3.67
CA LYS A 73 3.84 -19.59 3.14
C LYS A 73 2.35 -19.42 3.47
N ILE A 74 1.89 -18.19 3.37
CA ILE A 74 0.47 -17.82 3.51
C ILE A 74 -0.15 -17.60 2.12
N LYS A 75 -1.47 -17.67 2.04
CA LYS A 75 -2.24 -17.35 0.83
C LYS A 75 -2.67 -15.89 0.84
N GLY A 76 -2.32 -15.15 -0.21
CA GLY A 76 -2.79 -13.79 -0.40
C GLY A 76 -4.20 -13.74 -0.98
N ALA A 77 -4.93 -12.69 -0.63
CA ALA A 77 -6.12 -12.25 -1.33
C ALA A 77 -6.05 -10.73 -1.54
N GLU A 78 -6.54 -10.26 -2.68
CA GLU A 78 -6.72 -8.84 -2.95
C GLU A 78 -8.15 -8.55 -3.40
N ALA A 79 -8.61 -7.32 -3.17
CA ALA A 79 -9.92 -6.87 -3.60
C ALA A 79 -9.88 -5.39 -3.98
N GLU A 80 -10.31 -5.10 -5.21
CA GLU A 80 -10.38 -3.75 -5.77
C GLU A 80 -11.74 -3.08 -5.48
N PRO A 81 -11.79 -1.74 -5.46
CA PRO A 81 -13.01 -0.95 -5.50
C PRO A 81 -13.66 -1.01 -6.88
N THR A 82 -14.96 -0.73 -6.91
CA THR A 82 -15.70 -0.40 -8.13
C THR A 82 -15.87 1.11 -8.25
N ASP A 83 -15.92 1.62 -9.48
CA ASP A 83 -16.05 3.07 -9.73
C ASP A 83 -17.32 3.65 -9.06
N GLY A 84 -17.13 4.69 -8.25
CA GLY A 84 -18.22 5.40 -7.57
C GLY A 84 -18.80 4.71 -6.33
N GLU A 85 -18.15 3.66 -5.81
CA GLU A 85 -18.63 2.95 -4.63
C GLU A 85 -18.60 3.77 -3.33
N GLY A 86 -19.47 3.42 -2.38
CA GLY A 86 -19.63 4.11 -1.11
C GLY A 86 -18.97 3.40 0.08
N GLU A 87 -19.20 3.96 1.27
CA GLU A 87 -18.73 3.38 2.52
C GLU A 87 -19.34 1.99 2.80
N ALA A 88 -20.56 1.73 2.32
CA ALA A 88 -21.24 0.46 2.48
C ALA A 88 -20.52 -0.68 1.74
N ASP A 89 -20.04 -0.41 0.53
CA ASP A 89 -19.31 -1.36 -0.31
C ASP A 89 -17.95 -1.71 0.30
N LYS A 90 -17.25 -0.70 0.85
CA LYS A 90 -16.03 -0.90 1.65
C LYS A 90 -16.26 -1.76 2.89
N VAL A 91 -17.34 -1.54 3.63
CA VAL A 91 -17.75 -2.38 4.77
C VAL A 91 -18.04 -3.82 4.31
N GLN A 92 -18.71 -4.00 3.17
CA GLN A 92 -19.01 -5.32 2.61
C GLN A 92 -17.72 -6.04 2.21
N ARG A 93 -16.83 -5.42 1.44
CA ARG A 93 -15.54 -5.99 1.01
C ARG A 93 -14.72 -6.50 2.19
N LEU A 94 -14.49 -5.65 3.20
CA LEU A 94 -13.74 -6.04 4.40
C LEU A 94 -14.44 -7.17 5.18
N THR A 95 -15.77 -7.14 5.28
CA THR A 95 -16.56 -8.21 5.92
C THR A 95 -16.42 -9.54 5.18
N GLU A 96 -16.41 -9.53 3.84
CA GLU A 96 -16.23 -10.74 3.03
C GLU A 96 -14.81 -11.30 3.12
N LEU A 97 -13.80 -10.44 3.14
CA LEU A 97 -12.40 -10.85 3.33
C LEU A 97 -12.21 -11.50 4.71
N ALA A 98 -12.72 -10.90 5.78
CA ALA A 98 -12.67 -11.47 7.13
C ALA A 98 -13.42 -12.81 7.23
N ARG A 99 -14.64 -12.91 6.65
CA ARG A 99 -15.42 -14.16 6.60
C ARG A 99 -14.75 -15.30 5.85
N LYS A 100 -13.89 -15.00 4.88
CA LYS A 100 -13.07 -15.98 4.15
C LYS A 100 -11.88 -16.51 4.98
N GLY A 101 -11.69 -16.03 6.21
CA GLY A 101 -10.66 -16.50 7.14
C GLY A 101 -9.32 -15.76 7.05
N ASN A 102 -9.24 -14.68 6.26
CA ASN A 102 -8.03 -13.88 6.13
C ASN A 102 -7.70 -13.16 7.45
N ASN A 103 -6.45 -13.25 7.89
CA ASN A 103 -5.92 -12.58 9.07
C ASN A 103 -4.42 -12.28 8.88
N PRO A 104 -4.01 -11.01 8.70
CA PRO A 104 -4.82 -9.79 8.79
C PRO A 104 -5.70 -9.51 7.56
N VAL A 105 -6.60 -8.53 7.70
CA VAL A 105 -7.30 -7.85 6.59
C VAL A 105 -6.89 -6.38 6.60
N ILE A 106 -6.27 -5.90 5.51
CA ILE A 106 -5.63 -4.58 5.46
C ILE A 106 -6.37 -3.68 4.47
N GLY A 107 -6.88 -2.54 4.95
CA GLY A 107 -7.35 -1.44 4.11
C GLY A 107 -6.17 -0.59 3.64
N VAL A 108 -5.93 -0.58 2.34
CA VAL A 108 -4.90 0.21 1.68
C VAL A 108 -5.51 1.57 1.34
N GLY A 109 -5.10 2.60 2.09
CA GLY A 109 -5.56 3.98 1.94
C GLY A 109 -6.53 4.45 3.03
N PHE A 110 -6.41 5.74 3.38
CA PHE A 110 -7.10 6.35 4.52
C PHE A 110 -8.63 6.29 4.41
N ALA A 111 -9.18 6.18 3.19
CA ALA A 111 -10.63 6.17 2.97
C ALA A 111 -11.31 4.86 3.40
N TYR A 112 -10.57 3.92 4.02
CA TYR A 112 -11.12 2.77 4.73
C TYR A 112 -11.47 3.01 6.21
N ALA A 113 -11.02 4.10 6.85
CA ALA A 113 -11.14 4.25 8.30
C ALA A 113 -12.56 4.06 8.85
N PRO A 114 -13.63 4.66 8.28
CA PRO A 114 -15.00 4.45 8.74
C PRO A 114 -15.46 3.00 8.61
N ALA A 115 -15.05 2.31 7.53
CA ALA A 115 -15.40 0.93 7.26
C ALA A 115 -14.66 -0.04 8.19
N ILE A 116 -13.36 0.16 8.42
CA ILE A 116 -12.57 -0.66 9.36
C ILE A 116 -13.13 -0.56 10.77
N LYS A 117 -13.51 0.63 11.24
CA LYS A 117 -14.19 0.79 12.54
C LYS A 117 -15.43 -0.10 12.66
N LYS A 118 -16.30 -0.09 11.64
CA LYS A 118 -17.56 -0.88 11.61
C LYS A 118 -17.36 -2.39 11.46
N VAL A 119 -16.20 -2.84 10.95
CA VAL A 119 -15.92 -4.26 10.69
C VAL A 119 -15.08 -4.88 11.79
N ALA A 120 -14.06 -4.18 12.32
CA ALA A 120 -13.20 -4.67 13.40
C ALA A 120 -13.99 -5.06 14.66
N GLU A 121 -15.05 -4.30 15.01
CA GLU A 121 -15.97 -4.61 16.11
C GLU A 121 -16.71 -5.96 15.94
N LYS A 122 -16.90 -6.43 14.70
CA LYS A 122 -17.64 -7.67 14.36
C LYS A 122 -16.74 -8.90 14.25
N PHE A 123 -15.42 -8.70 14.17
CA PHE A 123 -14.42 -9.75 14.00
C PHE A 123 -13.27 -9.54 14.99
N PRO A 124 -13.50 -9.68 16.31
CA PRO A 124 -12.52 -9.35 17.34
C PRO A 124 -11.24 -10.20 17.27
N ASP A 125 -11.31 -11.41 16.70
CA ASP A 125 -10.17 -12.31 16.51
C ASP A 125 -9.40 -12.08 15.19
N THR A 126 -9.92 -11.23 14.30
CA THR A 126 -9.24 -10.80 13.07
C THR A 126 -8.50 -9.49 13.33
N THR A 127 -7.22 -9.45 12.96
CA THR A 127 -6.41 -8.23 12.96
C THR A 127 -6.71 -7.42 11.70
N PHE A 128 -7.02 -6.14 11.87
CA PHE A 128 -7.23 -5.20 10.78
C PHE A 128 -6.05 -4.25 10.67
N GLY A 129 -5.52 -4.08 9.47
CA GLY A 129 -4.57 -3.00 9.16
C GLY A 129 -5.29 -1.85 8.48
N ILE A 130 -4.90 -0.61 8.77
CA ILE A 130 -5.21 0.54 7.93
C ILE A 130 -3.94 1.28 7.58
N ILE A 131 -3.76 1.59 6.29
CA ILE A 131 -2.63 2.38 5.80
C ILE A 131 -3.07 3.84 5.67
N ASP A 132 -2.23 4.76 6.13
CA ASP A 132 -2.39 6.23 6.04
C ASP A 132 -3.50 6.88 6.90
N ASP A 133 -4.07 6.17 7.88
CA ASP A 133 -5.00 6.76 8.85
C ASP A 133 -4.79 6.29 10.31
N THR A 134 -4.99 7.21 11.25
CA THR A 134 -4.91 7.02 12.72
C THR A 134 -6.21 7.37 13.45
N SER A 135 -7.27 7.75 12.73
CA SER A 135 -8.53 8.24 13.31
C SER A 135 -9.35 7.15 14.02
N VAL A 136 -9.05 5.87 13.74
CA VAL A 136 -9.75 4.70 14.27
C VAL A 136 -8.80 3.80 15.06
N THR A 137 -9.19 3.44 16.27
CA THR A 137 -8.39 2.64 17.20
C THR A 137 -9.25 1.55 17.86
N ALA A 138 -8.70 0.33 17.94
CA ALA A 138 -9.22 -0.80 18.69
C ALA A 138 -8.09 -1.79 18.96
N LYS A 139 -8.31 -2.78 19.84
CA LYS A 139 -7.27 -3.79 20.18
C LYS A 139 -6.81 -4.64 18.99
N ASN A 140 -7.65 -4.79 17.98
CA ASN A 140 -7.41 -5.54 16.76
C ASN A 140 -7.24 -4.64 15.53
N ILE A 141 -6.89 -3.36 15.70
CA ILE A 141 -6.57 -2.42 14.61
C ILE A 141 -5.11 -1.99 14.73
N ALA A 142 -4.36 -2.11 13.65
CA ALA A 142 -3.03 -1.50 13.46
C ALA A 142 -3.12 -0.35 12.45
N ASN A 143 -2.63 0.83 12.84
CA ASN A 143 -2.57 2.03 12.02
C ASN A 143 -1.14 2.15 11.44
N LEU A 144 -0.96 1.73 10.20
CA LEU A 144 0.31 1.77 9.46
C LEU A 144 0.46 3.16 8.82
N VAL A 145 1.26 4.03 9.43
CA VAL A 145 1.36 5.44 9.00
C VAL A 145 2.79 5.93 8.89
N PHE A 146 2.99 6.94 8.05
CA PHE A 146 4.30 7.41 7.70
C PHE A 146 4.51 8.87 8.14
N ASN A 147 5.77 9.29 8.06
CA ASN A 147 6.19 10.69 8.20
C ASN A 147 6.54 11.23 6.80
N GLU A 148 5.53 11.31 5.95
CA GLU A 148 5.71 11.61 4.52
C GLU A 148 6.41 12.95 4.29
N GLU A 149 6.16 13.93 5.16
CA GLU A 149 6.81 15.23 5.13
C GLU A 149 8.35 15.12 5.18
N GLN A 150 8.89 14.15 5.92
CA GLN A 150 10.34 13.96 6.03
C GLN A 150 10.96 13.52 4.70
N GLY A 151 10.32 12.59 3.99
CA GLY A 151 10.75 12.16 2.65
C GLY A 151 10.57 13.28 1.62
N SER A 152 9.45 14.01 1.67
CA SER A 152 9.22 15.16 0.80
C SER A 152 10.18 16.31 1.03
N TYR A 153 10.65 16.54 2.27
CA TYR A 153 11.72 17.51 2.54
C TYR A 153 13.00 17.15 1.77
N LEU A 154 13.40 15.88 1.78
CA LEU A 154 14.56 15.43 1.00
C LEU A 154 14.35 15.65 -0.51
N ALA A 155 13.14 15.38 -1.04
CA ALA A 155 12.82 15.72 -2.42
C ALA A 155 12.88 17.22 -2.71
N GLY A 156 12.51 18.07 -1.73
CA GLY A 156 12.63 19.52 -1.85
C GLY A 156 14.08 19.98 -1.95
N VAL A 157 14.96 19.41 -1.12
CA VAL A 157 16.42 19.63 -1.19
C VAL A 157 16.97 19.18 -2.56
N ALA A 158 16.59 17.98 -3.01
CA ALA A 158 17.01 17.43 -4.29
C ALA A 158 16.55 18.31 -5.47
N ALA A 159 15.28 18.70 -5.50
CA ALA A 159 14.70 19.54 -6.53
C ALA A 159 15.35 20.94 -6.58
N ALA A 160 15.56 21.58 -5.43
CA ALA A 160 16.17 22.91 -5.36
C ALA A 160 17.64 22.92 -5.79
N LYS A 161 18.37 21.81 -5.63
CA LYS A 161 19.76 21.65 -6.13
C LYS A 161 19.81 21.22 -7.60
N ALA A 162 18.87 20.43 -8.08
CA ALA A 162 18.82 19.95 -9.47
C ALA A 162 18.21 20.96 -10.45
N SER A 163 17.37 21.88 -9.96
CA SER A 163 16.74 22.94 -10.76
C SER A 163 17.75 23.93 -11.32
N LYS A 164 17.58 24.29 -12.59
CA LYS A 164 18.37 25.29 -13.32
C LYS A 164 17.61 26.61 -13.46
N THR A 165 16.28 26.59 -13.41
CA THR A 165 15.44 27.80 -13.45
C THR A 165 15.18 28.40 -12.06
N GLY A 166 15.42 27.64 -10.99
CA GLY A 166 15.00 28.01 -9.64
C GLY A 166 13.47 27.96 -9.45
N THR A 167 12.73 27.39 -10.40
CA THR A 167 11.29 27.12 -10.26
C THR A 167 11.05 25.63 -10.29
N VAL A 168 10.32 25.12 -9.31
CA VAL A 168 9.98 23.70 -9.16
C VAL A 168 8.49 23.52 -8.93
N GLY A 169 7.96 22.37 -9.30
CA GLY A 169 6.55 22.03 -9.23
C GLY A 169 6.23 21.02 -8.13
N PHE A 170 5.09 21.21 -7.48
CA PHE A 170 4.42 20.21 -6.65
C PHE A 170 3.02 19.94 -7.19
N ILE A 171 2.67 18.67 -7.36
CA ILE A 171 1.35 18.22 -7.78
C ILE A 171 0.81 17.25 -6.72
N GLY A 172 -0.20 17.68 -5.97
CA GLY A 172 -0.95 16.81 -5.07
C GLY A 172 -2.16 16.20 -5.76
N GLY A 173 -2.43 14.91 -5.55
CA GLY A 173 -3.60 14.27 -6.17
C GLY A 173 -4.93 14.88 -5.70
N VAL A 174 -5.19 14.79 -4.40
CA VAL A 174 -6.40 15.34 -3.77
C VAL A 174 -6.00 16.21 -2.60
N GLU A 175 -6.61 17.38 -2.43
CA GLU A 175 -6.31 18.27 -1.30
C GLU A 175 -6.93 17.74 0.00
N VAL A 176 -6.20 16.82 0.64
CA VAL A 176 -6.49 16.27 1.97
C VAL A 176 -5.31 16.51 2.91
N PRO A 177 -5.49 16.49 4.24
CA PRO A 177 -4.40 16.72 5.20
C PRO A 177 -3.17 15.83 4.99
N LEU A 178 -3.36 14.59 4.51
CA LEU A 178 -2.27 13.69 4.13
C LEU A 178 -1.37 14.29 3.05
N ILE A 179 -1.93 14.72 1.92
CA ILE A 179 -1.15 15.30 0.80
C ILE A 179 -0.55 16.66 1.17
N LYS A 180 -1.19 17.41 2.08
CA LYS A 180 -0.62 18.65 2.64
C LYS A 180 0.68 18.44 3.42
N LYS A 181 0.93 17.27 4.01
CA LYS A 181 2.24 16.94 4.59
C LYS A 181 3.34 16.85 3.53
N PHE A 182 3.05 16.19 2.40
CA PHE A 182 3.99 16.07 1.29
C PHE A 182 4.31 17.45 0.71
N GLU A 183 3.30 18.32 0.55
CA GLU A 183 3.52 19.72 0.15
C GLU A 183 4.39 20.46 1.16
N ALA A 184 4.06 20.38 2.45
CA ALA A 184 4.74 21.10 3.52
C ALA A 184 6.22 20.75 3.60
N GLY A 185 6.53 19.46 3.62
CA GLY A 185 7.91 18.95 3.59
C GLY A 185 8.65 19.43 2.35
N PHE A 186 8.08 19.24 1.15
CA PHE A 186 8.70 19.65 -0.11
C PHE A 186 8.97 21.16 -0.16
N ALA A 187 7.97 21.98 0.14
CA ALA A 187 8.10 23.43 0.11
C ALA A 187 9.14 23.94 1.12
N GLN A 188 9.20 23.34 2.32
CA GLN A 188 10.22 23.66 3.31
C GLN A 188 11.63 23.25 2.81
N GLY A 189 11.81 22.01 2.34
CA GLY A 189 13.09 21.52 1.84
C GLY A 189 13.62 22.33 0.65
N VAL A 190 12.73 22.80 -0.25
CA VAL A 190 13.08 23.72 -1.33
C VAL A 190 13.57 25.06 -0.76
N LYS A 191 12.84 25.66 0.18
CA LYS A 191 13.14 27.00 0.71
C LYS A 191 14.38 27.04 1.60
N ASP A 192 14.58 26.03 2.44
CA ASP A 192 15.76 25.91 3.30
C ASP A 192 17.04 25.66 2.47
N THR A 193 16.90 25.12 1.26
CA THR A 193 18.00 24.89 0.30
C THR A 193 18.26 26.07 -0.64
N ASN A 194 17.20 26.74 -1.10
CA ASN A 194 17.26 27.93 -1.95
C ASN A 194 16.09 28.88 -1.60
N PRO A 195 16.31 29.89 -0.75
CA PRO A 195 15.25 30.81 -0.31
C PRO A 195 14.55 31.56 -1.47
N ASN A 196 15.27 31.77 -2.57
CA ASN A 196 14.79 32.46 -3.76
C ASN A 196 14.02 31.55 -4.73
N ALA A 197 14.04 30.23 -4.54
CA ALA A 197 13.33 29.30 -5.40
C ALA A 197 11.81 29.49 -5.33
N LYS A 198 11.12 29.27 -6.45
CA LYS A 198 9.67 29.33 -6.56
C LYS A 198 9.08 27.92 -6.58
N VAL A 199 8.15 27.64 -5.69
CA VAL A 199 7.34 26.41 -5.70
C VAL A 199 6.01 26.71 -6.38
N LEU A 200 5.63 25.89 -7.36
CA LEU A 200 4.31 25.90 -7.98
C LEU A 200 3.48 24.74 -7.43
N THR A 201 2.59 25.01 -6.49
CA THR A 201 1.62 24.02 -5.98
C THR A 201 0.41 23.94 -6.91
N GLN A 202 -0.05 22.72 -7.21
CA GLN A 202 -1.40 22.47 -7.71
C GLN A 202 -1.96 21.18 -7.11
N TYR A 203 -3.22 21.19 -6.68
CA TYR A 203 -3.97 19.98 -6.39
C TYR A 203 -4.85 19.61 -7.59
N LEU A 204 -4.92 18.33 -7.98
CA LEU A 204 -5.69 17.91 -9.14
C LEU A 204 -7.20 17.93 -8.87
N THR A 205 -7.60 17.54 -7.66
CA THR A 205 -9.01 17.47 -7.22
C THR A 205 -9.18 17.79 -5.73
N GLN A 206 -10.43 17.84 -5.28
CA GLN A 206 -10.85 18.19 -3.91
C GLN A 206 -11.92 17.18 -3.47
N PRO A 207 -11.98 16.78 -2.18
CA PRO A 207 -13.08 15.96 -1.67
C PRO A 207 -14.45 16.61 -1.95
N PRO A 208 -15.49 15.83 -2.34
CA PRO A 208 -15.55 14.37 -2.36
C PRO A 208 -14.98 13.72 -3.64
N ASN A 209 -14.40 14.48 -4.57
CA ASN A 209 -13.77 13.90 -5.75
C ASN A 209 -12.34 13.39 -5.44
N PHE A 210 -12.08 12.12 -5.74
CA PHE A 210 -10.80 11.45 -5.54
C PHE A 210 -10.10 11.03 -6.86
N ASP A 211 -10.62 11.44 -8.02
CA ASP A 211 -10.04 11.20 -9.36
C ASP A 211 -8.57 11.65 -9.47
N GLY A 212 -8.14 12.63 -8.66
CA GLY A 212 -6.75 13.09 -8.62
C GLY A 212 -5.73 12.05 -8.17
N PHE A 213 -6.14 10.87 -7.69
CA PHE A 213 -5.23 9.72 -7.49
C PHE A 213 -5.28 8.70 -8.64
N ALA A 214 -6.28 8.77 -9.53
CA ALA A 214 -6.61 7.73 -10.51
C ALA A 214 -6.54 8.17 -12.00
N LYS A 215 -6.42 9.46 -12.29
CA LYS A 215 -6.52 10.02 -13.67
C LYS A 215 -5.20 10.63 -14.17
N PRO A 216 -4.38 9.90 -14.95
CA PRO A 216 -3.10 10.40 -15.50
C PRO A 216 -3.23 11.67 -16.36
N ASP A 217 -4.35 11.86 -17.06
CA ASP A 217 -4.62 13.05 -17.86
C ASP A 217 -4.66 14.33 -17.02
N LEU A 218 -5.21 14.28 -15.79
CA LEU A 218 -5.17 15.41 -14.86
C LEU A 218 -3.73 15.74 -14.44
N GLY A 219 -2.95 14.72 -14.07
CA GLY A 219 -1.55 14.89 -13.66
C GLY A 219 -0.67 15.42 -14.78
N LYS A 220 -0.90 14.96 -16.01
CA LYS A 220 -0.24 15.45 -17.22
C LYS A 220 -0.53 16.93 -17.48
N ALA A 221 -1.81 17.32 -17.49
CA ALA A 221 -2.20 18.70 -17.74
C ALA A 221 -1.68 19.67 -16.67
N ALA A 222 -1.66 19.26 -15.40
CA ALA A 222 -1.07 20.05 -14.32
C ALA A 222 0.44 20.22 -14.48
N ALA A 223 1.16 19.14 -14.82
CA ALA A 223 2.60 19.20 -15.06
C ALA A 223 2.94 20.06 -16.28
N GLU A 224 2.26 19.90 -17.42
CA GLU A 224 2.42 20.77 -18.59
C GLU A 224 2.22 22.25 -18.21
N GLY A 225 1.17 22.56 -17.45
CA GLY A 225 0.91 23.93 -16.96
C GLY A 225 1.91 24.47 -15.93
N GLN A 226 2.68 23.62 -15.24
CA GLN A 226 3.79 24.04 -14.36
C GLN A 226 5.11 24.20 -15.14
N LEU A 227 5.37 23.32 -16.10
CA LEU A 227 6.52 23.36 -17.01
C LEU A 227 6.47 24.64 -17.88
N ASP A 228 5.30 25.00 -18.42
CA ASP A 228 5.10 26.24 -19.18
C ASP A 228 5.25 27.50 -18.31
N LYS A 229 5.08 27.39 -16.98
CA LYS A 229 5.38 28.46 -15.99
C LYS A 229 6.85 28.47 -15.55
N GLY A 230 7.72 27.69 -16.20
CA GLY A 230 9.17 27.68 -16.00
C GLY A 230 9.69 26.66 -15.00
N ALA A 231 8.86 25.73 -14.50
CA ALA A 231 9.36 24.64 -13.67
C ALA A 231 10.25 23.69 -14.48
N ASP A 232 11.31 23.15 -13.87
CA ASP A 232 12.18 22.15 -14.49
C ASP A 232 12.45 20.90 -13.64
N VAL A 233 11.89 20.86 -12.43
CA VAL A 233 11.69 19.66 -11.60
C VAL A 233 10.24 19.63 -11.12
N ILE A 234 9.52 18.54 -11.37
CA ILE A 234 8.12 18.33 -10.96
C ILE A 234 8.04 17.17 -9.96
N TYR A 235 7.58 17.41 -8.74
CA TYR A 235 7.27 16.36 -7.77
C TYR A 235 5.76 16.09 -7.75
N SER A 236 5.32 14.84 -7.89
CA SER A 236 3.90 14.47 -7.87
C SER A 236 3.56 13.46 -6.77
N ALA A 237 2.79 13.89 -5.77
CA ALA A 237 2.19 13.06 -4.72
C ALA A 237 0.73 12.73 -5.09
N ALA A 238 0.55 11.89 -6.12
CA ALA A 238 -0.74 11.74 -6.82
C ALA A 238 -1.07 10.31 -7.32
N GLY A 239 -0.45 9.26 -6.75
CA GLY A 239 -0.72 7.87 -7.14
C GLY A 239 -0.58 7.64 -8.65
N LEU A 240 -1.52 6.89 -9.26
CA LEU A 240 -1.57 6.65 -10.71
C LEU A 240 -1.60 7.95 -11.51
N ALA A 241 -2.25 9.02 -11.04
CA ALA A 241 -2.27 10.30 -11.74
C ALA A 241 -0.86 10.91 -11.91
N GLY A 242 0.07 10.62 -10.99
CA GLY A 242 1.47 11.02 -11.07
C GLY A 242 2.21 10.49 -12.31
N SER A 243 1.79 9.35 -12.87
CA SER A 243 2.37 8.80 -14.11
C SER A 243 2.26 9.76 -15.30
N GLY A 244 1.18 10.57 -15.35
CA GLY A 244 1.01 11.61 -16.37
C GLY A 244 1.94 12.81 -16.17
N ALA A 245 2.26 13.15 -14.91
CA ALA A 245 3.24 14.20 -14.60
C ALA A 245 4.66 13.78 -14.99
N ILE A 246 5.01 12.51 -14.74
CA ILE A 246 6.26 11.89 -15.19
C ILE A 246 6.35 11.90 -16.74
N GLU A 247 5.26 11.57 -17.44
CA GLU A 247 5.19 11.66 -18.90
C GLU A 247 5.44 13.09 -19.40
N ALA A 248 4.75 14.09 -18.85
CA ALA A 248 4.88 15.49 -19.25
C ALA A 248 6.31 16.03 -19.05
N ALA A 249 6.91 15.78 -17.88
CA ALA A 249 8.28 16.18 -17.59
C ALA A 249 9.26 15.51 -18.56
N SER A 250 9.12 14.19 -18.78
CA SER A 250 9.95 13.41 -19.70
C SER A 250 9.87 13.94 -21.14
N ALA A 251 8.66 14.25 -21.62
CA ALA A 251 8.44 14.79 -22.97
C ALA A 251 9.09 16.17 -23.19
N LYS A 252 9.34 16.93 -22.12
CA LYS A 252 10.06 18.22 -22.15
C LYS A 252 11.54 18.10 -21.76
N GLY A 253 12.04 16.89 -21.52
CA GLY A 253 13.41 16.63 -21.05
C GLY A 253 13.71 17.22 -19.68
N LYS A 254 12.69 17.30 -18.80
CA LYS A 254 12.75 17.86 -17.45
C LYS A 254 12.67 16.76 -16.40
N TRP A 255 13.07 17.08 -15.18
CA TRP A 255 13.06 16.10 -14.09
C TRP A 255 11.65 15.92 -13.53
N SER A 256 11.32 14.67 -13.22
CA SER A 256 10.23 14.29 -12.33
C SER A 256 10.79 13.70 -11.04
N ILE A 257 10.08 13.87 -9.93
CA ILE A 257 10.28 13.12 -8.69
C ILE A 257 9.04 12.27 -8.47
N GLY A 258 9.24 10.95 -8.36
CA GLY A 258 8.18 9.98 -8.11
C GLY A 258 7.75 9.90 -6.65
N VAL A 259 6.80 9.01 -6.35
CA VAL A 259 6.27 8.81 -4.98
C VAL A 259 5.90 7.35 -4.71
N ASP A 260 5.83 7.02 -3.42
CA ASP A 260 5.49 5.73 -2.79
C ASP A 260 6.46 4.60 -3.14
N SER A 261 6.50 4.21 -4.41
CA SER A 261 7.44 3.24 -4.97
C SER A 261 8.71 3.91 -5.49
N ASP A 262 9.78 3.13 -5.70
CA ASP A 262 10.87 3.53 -6.58
C ASP A 262 10.42 3.48 -8.05
N GLN A 263 9.89 4.60 -8.53
CA GLN A 263 9.27 4.71 -9.85
C GLN A 263 10.28 4.62 -11.01
N TYR A 264 11.60 4.68 -10.75
CA TYR A 264 12.63 4.38 -11.75
C TYR A 264 12.59 2.91 -12.19
N ASN A 265 12.30 2.00 -11.26
CA ASN A 265 12.27 0.55 -11.47
C ASN A 265 10.88 -0.01 -11.85
N GLN A 266 9.86 0.85 -11.92
CA GLN A 266 8.49 0.42 -12.26
C GLN A 266 8.34 0.18 -13.76
N ALA A 267 7.85 -1.01 -14.13
CA ALA A 267 7.85 -1.47 -15.52
C ALA A 267 6.99 -0.60 -16.47
N GLY A 268 5.86 -0.09 -16.00
CA GLY A 268 4.99 0.83 -16.76
C GLY A 268 5.62 2.21 -17.01
N LEU A 269 6.63 2.59 -16.21
CA LEU A 269 7.36 3.85 -16.30
C LEU A 269 8.75 3.70 -16.95
N ALA A 270 9.13 2.50 -17.40
CA ALA A 270 10.46 2.21 -17.96
C ALA A 270 10.87 3.11 -19.15
N LYS A 271 9.89 3.61 -19.93
CA LYS A 271 10.10 4.59 -21.02
C LYS A 271 10.47 6.00 -20.54
N TYR A 272 10.27 6.31 -19.26
CA TYR A 272 10.46 7.62 -18.65
C TYR A 272 11.58 7.67 -17.61
N LYS A 273 12.11 6.50 -17.19
CA LYS A 273 13.10 6.36 -16.11
C LYS A 273 14.29 7.33 -16.20
N ASP A 274 14.72 7.66 -17.42
CA ASP A 274 15.84 8.55 -17.71
C ASP A 274 15.63 10.01 -17.26
N PHE A 275 14.39 10.37 -16.94
CA PHE A 275 13.91 11.67 -16.45
C PHE A 275 13.19 11.58 -15.09
N ILE A 276 13.19 10.41 -14.44
CA ILE A 276 12.81 10.25 -13.03
C ILE A 276 14.06 10.50 -12.20
N LEU A 277 14.22 11.69 -11.63
CA LEU A 277 15.39 12.08 -10.84
C LEU A 277 15.57 11.14 -9.64
N THR A 278 14.52 10.98 -8.87
CA THR A 278 14.42 10.12 -7.67
C THR A 278 12.93 9.88 -7.38
N SER A 279 12.59 9.11 -6.35
CA SER A 279 11.21 8.95 -5.88
C SER A 279 11.18 9.09 -4.36
N VAL A 280 10.18 9.80 -3.81
CA VAL A 280 9.92 9.80 -2.37
C VAL A 280 9.28 8.47 -2.00
N THR A 281 10.08 7.54 -1.49
CA THR A 281 9.61 6.21 -1.15
C THR A 281 8.82 6.24 0.16
N LYS A 282 7.75 5.45 0.23
CA LYS A 282 7.06 5.05 1.45
C LYS A 282 7.15 3.54 1.57
N ASP A 283 7.53 3.04 2.74
CA ASP A 283 7.70 1.61 2.96
C ASP A 283 6.38 0.87 3.22
N VAL A 284 5.44 1.04 2.28
CA VAL A 284 4.13 0.40 2.28
C VAL A 284 4.30 -1.12 2.20
N ALA A 285 5.27 -1.58 1.39
CA ALA A 285 5.57 -3.00 1.19
C ALA A 285 5.98 -3.69 2.50
N ASP A 286 6.98 -3.19 3.23
CA ASP A 286 7.35 -3.84 4.49
C ASP A 286 6.34 -3.55 5.60
N SER A 287 5.58 -2.44 5.58
CA SER A 287 4.47 -2.25 6.54
C SER A 287 3.38 -3.34 6.43
N VAL A 288 3.02 -3.74 5.20
CA VAL A 288 2.10 -4.85 4.92
C VAL A 288 2.72 -6.18 5.32
N TYR A 289 3.98 -6.42 4.91
CA TYR A 289 4.70 -7.65 5.24
C TYR A 289 4.86 -7.86 6.76
N ASN A 290 5.23 -6.81 7.48
CA ASN A 290 5.46 -6.83 8.93
C ASN A 290 4.16 -7.07 9.69
N LEU A 291 3.05 -6.42 9.31
CA LEU A 291 1.76 -6.68 9.92
C LEU A 291 1.33 -8.15 9.71
N ILE A 292 1.44 -8.68 8.49
CA ILE A 292 1.13 -10.09 8.22
C ILE A 292 2.04 -11.00 9.06
N LYS A 293 3.35 -10.73 9.10
CA LYS A 293 4.32 -11.49 9.89
C LYS A 293 3.99 -11.47 11.39
N SER A 294 3.59 -10.32 11.93
CA SER A 294 3.24 -10.16 13.35
C SER A 294 2.07 -11.08 13.77
N VAL A 295 1.06 -11.21 12.90
CA VAL A 295 -0.06 -12.15 13.07
C VAL A 295 0.45 -13.61 13.00
N GLN A 296 1.33 -13.94 12.05
CA GLN A 296 1.89 -15.29 11.92
C GLN A 296 2.79 -15.69 13.09
N ASP A 297 3.47 -14.73 13.73
CA ASP A 297 4.28 -14.90 14.93
C ASP A 297 3.45 -14.95 16.24
N GLY A 298 2.12 -14.82 16.14
CA GLY A 298 1.20 -14.83 17.29
C GLY A 298 1.28 -13.57 18.16
N LYS A 299 1.81 -12.46 17.62
CA LYS A 299 1.98 -11.16 18.28
C LYS A 299 1.51 -10.04 17.34
N PRO A 300 0.21 -9.97 17.01
CA PRO A 300 -0.30 -8.98 16.06
C PRO A 300 0.02 -7.56 16.53
N GLU A 301 0.50 -6.74 15.60
CA GLU A 301 0.62 -5.29 15.83
C GLU A 301 -0.77 -4.66 16.06
N SER A 302 -0.81 -3.58 16.84
CA SER A 302 -2.02 -2.81 17.12
C SER A 302 -1.67 -1.39 17.53
N GLY A 303 -2.62 -0.46 17.37
CA GLY A 303 -2.39 0.98 17.54
C GLY A 303 -1.49 1.56 16.45
N GLU A 304 -0.86 2.70 16.74
CA GLU A 304 -0.03 3.41 15.77
C GLU A 304 1.34 2.75 15.56
N VAL A 305 1.60 2.32 14.32
CA VAL A 305 2.91 1.88 13.84
C VAL A 305 3.43 2.93 12.86
N ARG A 306 4.34 3.78 13.35
CA ARG A 306 4.86 4.94 12.63
C ARG A 306 6.21 4.68 11.95
N TYR A 307 6.28 4.99 10.66
CA TYR A 307 7.39 4.75 9.75
C TYR A 307 8.01 6.10 9.30
N GLY A 308 9.26 6.39 9.69
CA GLY A 308 9.97 7.64 9.38
C GLY A 308 11.39 7.40 8.89
N LEU A 309 12.15 8.48 8.65
CA LEU A 309 13.57 8.41 8.22
C LEU A 309 14.47 7.66 9.22
N ASP A 310 14.07 7.63 10.49
CA ASP A 310 14.75 6.92 11.60
C ASP A 310 14.62 5.39 11.53
N LYS A 311 13.70 4.89 10.68
CA LYS A 311 13.43 3.46 10.46
C LYS A 311 13.47 3.09 8.97
N ASP A 312 14.03 3.97 8.13
CA ASP A 312 14.01 3.90 6.66
C ASP A 312 12.59 3.75 6.03
N GLY A 313 11.54 4.04 6.80
CA GLY A 313 10.14 3.88 6.40
C GLY A 313 9.65 4.95 5.41
N VAL A 314 10.41 6.02 5.26
CA VAL A 314 10.34 6.96 4.12
C VAL A 314 11.75 7.29 3.66
N GLY A 315 11.93 7.76 2.43
CA GLY A 315 13.25 8.15 1.94
C GLY A 315 13.24 8.68 0.51
N LEU A 316 14.41 8.69 -0.12
CA LEU A 316 14.59 8.91 -1.55
C LEU A 316 15.18 7.67 -2.20
N ALA A 317 14.58 7.20 -3.31
CA ALA A 317 15.16 6.15 -4.12
C ALA A 317 16.42 6.63 -4.84
N ASP A 318 17.49 5.83 -4.80
CA ASP A 318 18.76 6.18 -5.44
C ASP A 318 18.94 5.57 -6.84
N SER A 319 18.02 4.73 -7.31
CA SER A 319 18.17 3.84 -8.48
C SER A 319 18.53 4.51 -9.81
N ASN A 320 18.30 5.82 -9.99
CA ASN A 320 18.74 6.53 -11.19
C ASN A 320 20.25 6.83 -11.15
N PRO A 321 21.07 6.28 -12.07
CA PRO A 321 22.51 6.57 -12.08
C PRO A 321 22.83 8.06 -12.24
N LYS A 322 22.02 8.80 -13.02
CA LYS A 322 22.20 10.25 -13.24
C LYS A 322 22.03 11.05 -11.95
N TYR A 323 21.23 10.56 -11.00
CA TYR A 323 21.09 11.16 -9.67
C TYR A 323 22.28 10.81 -8.78
N LYS A 324 22.78 9.56 -8.79
CA LYS A 324 24.01 9.18 -8.06
C LYS A 324 25.23 9.99 -8.52
N GLU A 325 25.31 10.33 -9.81
CA GLU A 325 26.35 11.19 -10.39
C GLU A 325 26.27 12.65 -9.92
N MET A 326 25.10 13.13 -9.49
CA MET A 326 24.91 14.47 -8.92
C MET A 326 25.39 14.53 -7.45
N THR A 327 26.68 14.32 -7.24
CA THR A 327 27.31 14.24 -5.91
C THR A 327 26.97 15.39 -4.95
N ASP A 328 26.91 16.64 -5.42
CA ASP A 328 26.48 17.80 -4.62
C ASP A 328 25.01 17.76 -4.19
N VAL A 329 24.14 17.15 -5.01
CA VAL A 329 22.71 16.95 -4.70
C VAL A 329 22.58 15.85 -3.64
N VAL A 330 23.24 14.70 -3.87
CA VAL A 330 23.25 13.55 -2.95
C VAL A 330 23.81 13.96 -1.58
N ALA A 331 24.94 14.68 -1.54
CA ALA A 331 25.53 15.13 -0.29
C ALA A 331 24.62 16.11 0.49
N ALA A 332 23.86 16.97 -0.22
CA ALA A 332 22.88 17.85 0.42
C ALA A 332 21.69 17.06 1.00
N VAL A 333 21.21 16.04 0.28
CA VAL A 333 20.14 15.12 0.73
C VAL A 333 20.58 14.32 1.95
N GLU A 334 21.75 13.68 1.92
CA GLU A 334 22.25 12.88 3.05
C GLU A 334 22.47 13.73 4.30
N LYS A 335 23.00 14.95 4.15
CA LYS A 335 23.09 15.91 5.25
C LYS A 335 21.71 16.25 5.81
N ALA A 336 20.71 16.49 4.96
CA ALA A 336 19.34 16.77 5.38
C ALA A 336 18.71 15.58 6.11
N LYS A 337 18.89 14.34 5.62
CA LYS A 337 18.43 13.11 6.30
C LYS A 337 19.04 13.01 7.70
N ALA A 338 20.36 13.18 7.81
CA ALA A 338 21.06 13.16 9.09
C ALA A 338 20.59 14.26 10.06
N ASP A 339 20.34 15.49 9.57
CA ASP A 339 19.89 16.61 10.41
C ASP A 339 18.41 16.48 10.84
N ILE A 340 17.53 15.84 10.05
CA ILE A 340 16.16 15.49 10.46
C ILE A 340 16.17 14.37 11.51
N ILE A 341 16.93 13.29 11.28
CA ILE A 341 17.06 12.19 12.26
C ILE A 341 17.65 12.71 13.58
N ALA A 342 18.61 13.63 13.52
CA ALA A 342 19.17 14.30 14.69
C ALA A 342 18.28 15.41 15.28
N LYS A 343 17.06 15.62 14.77
CA LYS A 343 16.08 16.63 15.20
C LYS A 343 16.60 18.07 15.19
N LYS A 344 17.58 18.39 14.34
CA LYS A 344 18.03 19.76 14.08
C LYS A 344 17.13 20.48 13.07
N ILE A 345 16.47 19.71 12.21
CA ILE A 345 15.41 20.15 11.31
C ILE A 345 14.12 19.49 11.79
N GLU A 346 13.16 20.31 12.23
CA GLU A 346 11.78 19.88 12.43
C GLU A 346 11.03 20.16 11.13
N VAL A 347 10.43 19.12 10.55
CA VAL A 347 9.75 19.21 9.25
C VAL A 347 8.28 19.50 9.49
N LYS A 348 7.77 20.52 8.79
CA LYS A 348 6.36 20.92 8.84
C LYS A 348 5.45 19.83 8.29
N THR A 349 4.32 19.61 8.97
CA THR A 349 3.23 18.73 8.51
C THR A 349 2.08 19.48 7.83
N ALA A 350 2.18 20.81 7.67
CA ALA A 350 1.24 21.67 6.96
C ALA A 350 1.99 22.87 6.31
N PRO A 351 1.59 23.34 5.11
CA PRO A 351 2.29 24.42 4.38
C PRO A 351 2.43 25.74 5.17
#